data_AF-W7YU12-F1
#
_entry.id   AF-W7YU12-F1
#
_cell.length_a   1.000
_cell.length_b   1.000
_cell.length_c   1.000
_cell.angle_alpha   90.00
_cell.angle_beta   90.00
_cell.angle_gamma   90.00
#
_symmetry.space_group_name_H-M   'P 1'
#
loop_
_entity.id
_entity.type
_entity.pdbx_description
1 polymer ?
#
loop_
_entity_poly.entity_id
_entity_poly.type
_entity_poly.pdbx_seq_one_letter_code
_entity_poly.pdbx_strand_id
1 'polypeptide(L)'
;MIKGNNTLALLMANMNQIHFKSSDSDRSMTIDGYYNSTVGQLGVQSQEAQRQTDNSSILVQQVESQRQSVSGVSIDEEMSDLIKFQHAYSAAARFMTTFDQLLDKLINSTGVVGR
;
A
#
# COMPACT_ATOMS: atom_id res chain seq x y z
N MET A 1 58.05 -42.41 -36.29
CA MET A 1 57.62 -41.12 -35.69
C MET A 1 56.20 -40.85 -36.17
N ILE A 2 55.20 -41.23 -35.39
CA ILE A 2 53.80 -40.91 -35.70
C ILE A 2 53.55 -39.52 -35.14
N LYS A 3 53.46 -38.51 -36.01
CA LYS A 3 53.12 -37.16 -35.60
C LYS A 3 51.76 -37.22 -34.93
N GLY A 4 51.73 -36.93 -33.61
CA GLY A 4 50.49 -36.85 -32.85
C GLY A 4 49.60 -35.79 -33.48
N ASN A 5 48.41 -36.17 -33.93
CA ASN A 5 47.45 -35.21 -34.44
C ASN A 5 46.89 -34.45 -33.23
N ASN A 6 46.98 -33.12 -33.28
CA ASN A 6 46.37 -32.20 -32.33
C ASN A 6 44.97 -31.77 -32.82
N THR A 7 44.40 -32.50 -33.79
CA THR A 7 43.18 -32.13 -34.50
C THR A 7 41.97 -32.15 -33.57
N LEU A 8 41.89 -33.12 -32.64
CA LEU A 8 40.84 -33.15 -31.62
C LEU A 8 40.96 -31.99 -30.63
N ALA A 9 42.17 -31.64 -30.21
CA ALA A 9 42.42 -30.50 -29.33
C ALA A 9 42.09 -29.16 -30.02
N LEU A 10 42.40 -29.05 -31.32
CA LEU A 10 42.02 -27.90 -32.13
C LEU A 10 40.50 -27.82 -32.32
N LEU A 11 39.83 -28.94 -32.56
CA LEU A 11 38.37 -28.98 -32.70
C LEU A 11 37.69 -28.55 -31.40
N MET A 12 38.14 -29.05 -30.25
CA MET A 12 37.63 -28.66 -28.94
C MET A 12 37.89 -27.17 -28.64
N ALA A 13 39.07 -26.63 -29.01
CA ALA A 13 39.36 -25.21 -28.86
C ALA A 13 38.44 -24.32 -29.73
N ASN A 14 38.02 -24.82 -30.89
CA ASN A 14 37.10 -24.11 -31.78
C ASN A 14 35.62 -24.33 -31.44
N MET A 15 35.26 -25.20 -30.49
CA MET A 15 33.86 -25.45 -30.12
C MET A 15 33.12 -24.20 -29.61
N ASN A 16 33.82 -23.28 -28.92
CA ASN A 16 33.27 -21.98 -28.51
C ASN A 16 32.89 -21.10 -29.72
N GLN A 17 33.56 -21.27 -30.86
CA GLN A 17 33.33 -20.51 -32.09
C GLN A 17 32.31 -21.14 -33.03
N ILE A 18 31.81 -22.35 -32.71
CA ILE A 18 30.76 -22.98 -33.49
C ILE A 18 29.46 -22.21 -33.25
N HIS A 19 29.05 -21.44 -34.26
CA HIS A 19 27.76 -20.79 -34.25
C HIS A 19 26.67 -21.83 -34.50
N PHE A 20 25.69 -21.89 -33.60
CA PHE A 20 24.51 -22.70 -33.78
C PHE A 20 23.31 -21.80 -34.05
N LYS A 21 22.35 -22.32 -34.81
CA LYS A 21 21.05 -21.66 -34.96
C LYS A 21 20.18 -22.04 -33.77
N SER A 22 19.82 -21.06 -32.97
CA SER A 22 18.84 -21.27 -31.89
C SER A 22 17.45 -21.49 -32.51
N SER A 23 16.67 -22.42 -31.96
CA SER A 23 15.33 -22.76 -32.50
C SER A 23 14.35 -21.59 -32.47
N ASP A 24 14.64 -20.55 -31.68
CA ASP A 24 13.77 -19.40 -31.43
C ASP A 24 14.12 -18.17 -32.29
N SER A 25 15.32 -18.15 -32.89
CA SER A 25 15.73 -17.04 -33.76
C SER A 25 16.66 -17.54 -34.86
N ASP A 26 16.44 -17.10 -36.11
CA ASP A 26 17.29 -17.41 -37.27
C ASP A 26 18.71 -16.79 -37.17
N ARG A 27 19.08 -16.32 -35.98
CA ARG A 27 20.37 -15.77 -35.63
C ARG A 27 21.34 -16.89 -35.25
N SER A 28 22.45 -16.92 -35.98
CA SER A 28 23.60 -17.76 -35.67
C SER A 28 24.35 -17.15 -34.49
N MET A 29 24.36 -17.83 -33.34
CA MET A 29 24.99 -17.34 -32.11
C MET A 29 25.92 -18.40 -31.52
N THR A 30 26.95 -17.96 -30.79
CA THR A 30 27.82 -18.87 -30.03
C THR A 30 27.11 -19.31 -28.75
N ILE A 31 27.52 -20.45 -28.19
CA ILE A 31 26.96 -20.99 -26.93
C ILE A 31 27.07 -19.96 -25.80
N ASP A 32 28.21 -19.30 -25.72
CA ASP A 32 28.46 -18.25 -24.73
C ASP A 32 27.55 -17.03 -24.96
N GLY A 33 27.34 -16.63 -26.22
CA GLY A 33 26.45 -15.51 -26.56
C GLY A 33 24.99 -15.78 -26.20
N TYR A 34 24.51 -16.99 -26.47
CA TYR A 34 23.16 -17.41 -26.08
C TYR A 34 22.98 -17.42 -24.57
N TYR A 35 23.90 -18.06 -23.85
CA TYR A 35 23.85 -18.16 -22.39
C TYR A 35 23.85 -16.77 -21.73
N ASN A 36 24.77 -15.89 -22.13
CA ASN A 36 24.82 -14.52 -21.63
C ASN A 36 23.53 -13.73 -21.96
N SER A 37 22.96 -13.91 -23.15
CA SER A 37 21.71 -13.26 -23.54
C SER A 37 20.52 -13.75 -22.70
N THR A 38 20.41 -15.05 -22.45
CA THR A 38 19.33 -15.62 -21.64
C THR A 38 19.44 -15.19 -20.18
N VAL A 39 20.65 -15.23 -19.61
CA VAL A 39 20.90 -14.74 -18.24
C VAL A 39 20.60 -13.24 -18.15
N GLY A 40 21.00 -12.46 -19.15
CA GLY A 40 20.69 -11.03 -19.24
C GLY A 40 19.18 -10.76 -19.29
N GLN A 41 18.44 -11.49 -20.13
CA GLN A 41 16.98 -11.39 -20.19
C GLN A 41 16.32 -11.76 -18.87
N LEU A 42 16.77 -12.83 -18.22
CA LEU A 42 16.26 -13.25 -16.92
C LEU A 42 16.52 -12.18 -15.85
N GLY A 43 17.71 -11.57 -15.87
CA GLY A 43 18.04 -10.45 -14.98
C GLY A 43 17.12 -9.23 -15.19
N VAL A 44 16.86 -8.86 -16.44
CA VAL A 44 15.93 -7.77 -16.77
C VAL A 44 14.51 -8.10 -16.33
N GLN A 45 14.02 -9.32 -16.60
CA GLN A 45 12.69 -9.76 -16.17
C GLN A 45 12.55 -9.78 -14.65
N SER A 46 13.57 -10.24 -13.93
CA SER A 46 13.58 -10.23 -12.47
C SER A 46 13.54 -8.80 -11.91
N GLN A 47 14.34 -7.89 -12.48
CA GLN A 47 14.33 -6.48 -12.09
C GLN A 47 12.98 -5.82 -12.37
N GLU A 48 12.34 -6.17 -13.49
CA GLU A 48 11.00 -5.67 -13.83
C GLU A 48 9.94 -6.18 -12.84
N ALA A 49 9.94 -7.48 -12.54
CA ALA A 49 9.00 -8.08 -11.59
C ALA A 49 9.13 -7.47 -10.18
N GLN A 50 10.36 -7.21 -9.73
CA GLN A 50 10.61 -6.55 -8.44
C GLN A 50 10.05 -5.13 -8.45
N ARG A 51 10.38 -4.33 -9.48
CA ARG A 51 9.86 -2.96 -9.62
C ARG A 51 8.33 -2.94 -9.66
N GLN A 52 7.71 -3.88 -10.35
CA GLN A 52 6.26 -3.96 -10.46
C GLN A 52 5.62 -4.27 -9.10
N THR A 53 6.23 -5.17 -8.31
CA THR A 53 5.78 -5.48 -6.95
C THR A 53 5.89 -4.27 -6.03
N ASP A 54 7.02 -3.56 -6.06
CA ASP A 54 7.24 -2.35 -5.27
C ASP A 54 6.23 -1.26 -5.64
N ASN A 55 6.00 -1.04 -6.93
CA ASN A 55 4.99 -0.11 -7.42
C ASN A 55 3.58 -0.48 -6.97
N SER A 56 3.19 -1.76 -7.09
CA SER A 56 1.89 -2.23 -6.60
C SER A 56 1.73 -2.04 -5.09
N SER A 57 2.79 -2.27 -4.31
CA SER A 57 2.79 -2.00 -2.87
C SER A 57 2.54 -0.52 -2.56
N ILE A 58 3.25 0.39 -3.24
CA ILE A 58 3.07 1.84 -3.09
C ILE A 58 1.64 2.25 -3.44
N LEU A 59 1.08 1.74 -4.55
CA LEU A 59 -0.29 2.04 -4.95
C LEU A 59 -1.31 1.59 -3.92
N VAL A 60 -1.16 0.39 -3.36
CA VAL A 60 -2.02 -0.12 -2.29
C VAL A 60 -1.92 0.79 -1.06
N GLN A 61 -0.71 1.19 -0.67
CA GLN A 61 -0.49 2.07 0.48
C GLN A 61 -1.12 3.45 0.27
N GLN A 62 -1.03 3.99 -0.94
CA GLN A 62 -1.64 5.27 -1.31
C GLN A 62 -3.17 5.20 -1.28
N VAL A 63 -3.76 4.14 -1.82
CA VAL A 63 -5.21 3.93 -1.78
C VAL A 63 -5.68 3.75 -0.35
N GLU A 64 -4.96 2.98 0.47
CA GLU A 64 -5.31 2.80 1.88
C GLU A 64 -5.20 4.11 2.68
N SER A 65 -4.16 4.92 2.42
CA SER A 65 -4.03 6.25 3.02
C SER A 65 -5.17 7.19 2.59
N GLN A 66 -5.57 7.17 1.31
CA GLN A 66 -6.74 7.93 0.84
C GLN A 66 -8.04 7.44 1.47
N ARG A 67 -8.20 6.12 1.60
CA ARG A 67 -9.35 5.52 2.27
C ARG A 67 -9.42 5.94 3.73
N GLN A 68 -8.29 5.96 4.44
CA GLN A 68 -8.19 6.47 5.81
C GLN A 68 -8.39 7.98 5.88
N SER A 69 -8.00 8.76 4.88
CA SER A 69 -8.26 10.20 4.88
C SER A 69 -9.74 10.55 4.66
N VAL A 70 -10.49 9.72 3.92
CA VAL A 70 -11.92 9.95 3.63
C VAL A 70 -12.80 9.30 4.69
N SER A 71 -12.43 8.11 5.16
CA SER A 71 -13.23 7.28 6.06
C SER A 71 -12.66 7.17 7.47
N GLY A 72 -11.45 7.68 7.70
CA GLY A 72 -10.85 7.74 9.02
C GLY A 72 -11.47 8.90 9.78
N VAL A 73 -12.18 8.57 10.85
CA VAL A 73 -12.70 9.58 11.75
C VAL A 73 -11.54 10.12 12.57
N SER A 74 -11.42 11.44 12.61
CA SER A 74 -10.43 12.11 13.44
C SER A 74 -10.86 11.96 14.90
N ILE A 75 -10.14 11.16 15.69
CA ILE A 75 -10.40 10.95 17.13
C ILE A 75 -10.42 12.28 17.88
N ASP A 76 -9.61 13.26 17.46
CA ASP A 76 -9.59 14.59 18.06
C ASP A 76 -10.86 15.40 17.75
N GLU A 77 -11.44 15.23 16.56
CA GLU A 77 -12.68 15.87 16.16
C GLU A 77 -13.87 15.21 16.88
N GLU A 78 -13.91 13.88 16.95
CA GLU A 78 -14.86 13.15 17.78
C GLU A 78 -14.76 13.51 19.26
N MET A 79 -13.55 13.68 19.80
CA MET A 79 -13.33 14.09 21.18
C MET A 79 -13.81 15.53 21.42
N SER A 80 -13.54 16.44 20.49
CA SER A 80 -14.06 17.81 20.54
C SER A 80 -15.59 17.84 20.52
N ASP A 81 -16.21 17.04 19.64
CA ASP A 81 -17.67 16.91 19.57
C ASP A 81 -18.24 16.26 20.84
N LEU A 82 -17.57 15.25 21.40
CA LEU A 82 -17.94 14.65 22.68
C LEU A 82 -17.92 15.70 23.80
N ILE A 83 -16.84 16.47 23.93
CA ILE A 83 -16.72 17.54 24.93
C ILE A 83 -17.84 18.58 24.73
N LYS A 84 -18.13 18.96 23.49
CA LYS A 84 -19.22 19.88 23.15
C LYS A 84 -20.58 19.32 23.58
N PHE A 85 -20.88 18.06 23.29
CA PHE A 85 -22.12 17.42 23.74
C PHE A 85 -22.20 17.28 25.25
N GLN A 86 -21.09 17.00 25.94
CA GLN A 86 -21.04 16.93 27.39
C GLN A 86 -21.29 18.29 28.05
N HIS A 87 -20.74 19.37 27.47
CA HIS A 87 -21.04 20.74 27.88
C HIS A 87 -22.50 21.11 27.63
N ALA A 88 -23.04 20.78 26.45
CA ALA A 88 -24.44 21.04 26.12
C ALA A 88 -25.39 20.29 27.07
N TYR A 89 -25.09 19.03 27.40
CA TYR A 89 -25.85 18.24 28.37
C TYR A 89 -25.82 18.87 29.77
N SER A 90 -24.63 19.29 30.23
CA SER A 90 -24.48 19.95 31.52
C SER A 90 -25.24 21.28 31.58
N ALA A 91 -25.26 22.04 30.48
CA ALA A 91 -26.03 23.27 30.36
C ALA A 91 -27.54 23.00 30.37
N ALA A 92 -28.00 21.99 29.63
CA ALA A 92 -29.41 21.57 29.61
C ALA A 92 -29.90 21.11 30.98
N ALA A 93 -29.07 20.36 31.74
CA ALA A 93 -29.39 19.94 33.10
C ALA A 93 -29.60 21.16 34.04
N ARG A 94 -28.72 22.17 33.97
CA ARG A 94 -28.92 23.41 34.74
C ARG A 94 -30.17 24.17 34.30
N PHE A 95 -30.45 24.19 33.00
CA PHE A 95 -31.65 24.83 32.47
C PHE A 95 -32.92 24.15 32.99
N MET A 96 -32.93 22.81 33.05
CA MET A 96 -34.01 22.03 33.65
C MET A 96 -34.20 22.39 35.12
N THR A 97 -33.12 22.46 35.90
CA THR A 97 -33.18 22.87 37.31
C THR A 97 -33.75 24.29 37.47
N THR A 98 -33.36 25.23 36.60
CA THR A 98 -33.96 26.57 36.62
C THR A 98 -35.44 26.57 36.25
N PHE A 99 -35.85 25.69 35.34
CA PHE A 99 -37.24 25.55 34.95
C PHE A 99 -38.09 24.96 36.07
N ASP A 100 -37.58 23.95 36.79
CA ASP A 100 -38.20 23.38 37.98
C ASP A 100 -38.38 24.46 39.07
N GLN A 101 -37.36 25.28 39.31
CA GLN A 101 -37.47 26.41 40.25
C GLN A 101 -38.50 27.46 39.82
N LEU A 102 -38.62 27.74 38.52
CA LEU A 102 -39.64 28.64 37.99
C LEU A 102 -41.04 28.07 38.17
N LEU A 103 -41.23 26.78 37.91
CA LEU A 103 -42.50 26.09 38.12
C LEU A 103 -42.89 26.08 39.60
N ASP A 104 -41.97 25.74 40.50
CA ASP A 104 -42.20 25.77 41.94
C ASP A 104 -42.59 27.17 42.40
N LYS A 105 -41.92 28.21 41.90
CA LYS A 105 -42.24 29.60 42.25
C LYS A 105 -43.58 30.03 41.69
N LEU A 106 -43.93 29.66 40.45
CA LEU A 106 -45.27 29.93 39.90
C LEU A 106 -46.35 29.24 40.72
N ILE A 107 -46.21 27.94 40.99
CA ILE A 107 -47.20 27.16 41.75
C ILE A 107 -47.37 27.70 43.17
N ASN A 108 -46.28 27.93 43.92
CA ASN A 108 -46.37 28.38 45.31
C ASN A 108 -46.65 29.88 45.44
N SER A 109 -46.25 30.72 44.48
CA SER A 109 -46.45 32.17 44.58
C SER A 109 -47.73 32.67 43.92
N THR A 110 -48.36 31.90 43.01
CA THR A 110 -49.62 32.31 42.35
C THR A 110 -50.80 31.37 42.66
N GLY A 111 -50.56 30.12 43.06
CA GLY A 111 -51.63 29.15 43.36
C GLY A 111 -52.19 29.19 44.78
N VAL A 112 -51.54 29.87 45.73
CA VAL A 112 -51.89 29.82 47.17
C VAL A 112 -52.57 31.10 47.69
N VAL A 113 -52.83 32.10 46.84
CA VAL A 113 -53.55 33.34 47.23
C VAL A 113 -55.08 33.18 47.31
N GLY A 114 -55.56 31.94 47.42
CA GLY A 114 -56.97 31.60 47.51
C GLY A 114 -57.38 31.04 48.86
N ARG A 115 -56.96 31.63 49.98
CA ARG A 115 -57.60 31.56 51.31
C ARG A 115 -57.30 32.83 52.12
#